data_AF-A0A535LPG7-F1
#
_entry.id   AF-A0A535LPG7-F1
#
_cell.length_a   1.000
_cell.length_b   1.000
_cell.length_c   1.000
_cell.angle_alpha   90.00
_cell.angle_beta   90.00
_cell.angle_gamma   90.00
#
_symmetry.space_group_name_H-M   'P 1'
#
loop_
_entity.id
_entity.type
_entity.pdbx_description
1 polymer ?
#
loop_
_entity_poly.entity_id
_entity_poly.type
_entity_poly.pdbx_seq_one_letter_code
_entity_poly.pdbx_strand_id
1 'polypeptide(L)'
;MNRLAYVVAIVLLAGCGSSSAAARQSPAASPTSSTSPTASPSGGTSPSAAPKPSPTPPPVGQYAVLVTQGNGDTYAVSIVGTDGRVVASAQPSNPTQMTCGDALNAVLPVPVSTTSTRVYFLDAQGNVIFLTPNGETGHATRVPASGNVRSMFTVSPDDRQIAVIQNTYNSSGATTVLYVEDLNGGTHHVKLYTQTGGYTLWPTGWHGGNIVLAKVPACTQGGGPFCCGPMELHVVDAATAARRYTLGGSQCIIAGPPTTAGVVCENTSNYSQGTVLNWTGATVRHFTIQGPVSAELSPDGT
;
A
#
# COMPACT_ATOMS: atom_id res chain seq x y z
N MET A 1 15.07 46.77 -14.82
CA MET A 1 13.70 46.77 -15.38
C MET A 1 12.86 45.81 -14.55
N ASN A 2 12.09 46.36 -13.61
CA ASN A 2 11.22 45.62 -12.69
C ASN A 2 9.98 45.09 -13.41
N ARG A 3 9.59 43.85 -13.13
CA ARG A 3 8.18 43.44 -13.23
C ARG A 3 7.79 42.60 -12.01
N LEU A 4 7.12 43.28 -11.08
CA LEU A 4 6.31 42.68 -10.01
C LEU A 4 5.17 41.87 -10.64
N ALA A 5 4.90 40.68 -10.11
CA ALA A 5 3.65 39.96 -10.34
C ALA A 5 2.82 39.96 -9.04
N TYR A 6 1.61 40.50 -9.15
CA TYR A 6 0.63 40.64 -8.08
C TYR A 6 -0.04 39.29 -7.75
N VAL A 7 -0.16 39.00 -6.45
CA VAL A 7 -1.01 37.94 -5.90
C VAL A 7 -2.40 38.54 -5.64
N VAL A 8 -3.44 37.95 -6.23
CA VAL A 8 -4.84 38.28 -5.93
C VAL A 8 -5.39 37.18 -5.01
N ALA A 9 -5.67 37.54 -3.76
CA ALA A 9 -6.36 36.70 -2.79
C ALA A 9 -7.87 37.01 -2.83
N ILE A 10 -8.70 35.98 -2.96
CA ILE A 10 -10.16 36.09 -2.85
C ILE A 10 -10.55 35.60 -1.45
N VAL A 11 -11.02 36.54 -0.63
CA VAL A 11 -11.59 36.30 0.70
C VAL A 11 -13.10 36.12 0.55
N LEU A 12 -13.64 34.99 1.02
CA LEU A 12 -15.09 34.79 1.17
C LEU A 12 -15.45 34.79 2.66
N LEU A 13 -16.12 35.86 3.07
CA LEU A 13 -16.77 36.03 4.37
C LEU A 13 -18.16 35.39 4.33
N ALA A 14 -18.45 34.51 5.27
CA ALA A 14 -19.82 34.20 5.67
C ALA A 14 -19.84 34.03 7.20
N GLY A 15 -20.54 34.94 7.86
CA GLY A 15 -20.84 34.90 9.29
C GLY A 15 -22.35 34.80 9.53
N CYS A 16 -22.71 34.13 10.62
CA CYS A 16 -23.89 34.24 11.49
C CYS A 16 -24.00 32.90 12.23
N GLY A 17 -24.17 32.78 13.55
CA GLY A 17 -24.46 33.75 14.58
C GLY A 17 -24.28 33.12 15.97
N SER A 18 -24.39 34.00 16.95
CA SER A 18 -23.96 33.87 18.34
C SER A 18 -24.80 32.93 19.22
N SER A 19 -24.18 32.40 20.28
CA SER A 19 -24.73 32.45 21.65
C SER A 19 -23.61 32.26 22.69
N SER A 20 -23.33 33.34 23.42
CA SER A 20 -22.64 33.39 24.72
C SER A 20 -23.51 32.66 25.78
N ALA A 21 -23.08 32.26 26.98
CA ALA A 21 -22.00 32.71 27.84
C ALA A 21 -21.74 31.69 28.98
N ALA A 22 -20.55 31.81 29.58
CA ALA A 22 -20.23 31.66 31.01
C ALA A 22 -20.35 30.26 31.67
N ALA A 23 -19.50 29.82 32.60
CA ALA A 23 -18.23 30.30 33.14
C ALA A 23 -17.63 29.15 33.99
N ARG A 24 -16.29 29.10 34.01
CA ARG A 24 -15.37 28.89 35.15
C ARG A 24 -15.54 27.72 36.15
N GLN A 25 -14.36 27.15 36.43
CA GLN A 25 -13.82 26.58 37.70
C GLN A 25 -13.69 25.04 37.83
N SER A 26 -12.44 24.58 37.70
CA SER A 26 -11.82 23.53 38.54
C SER A 26 -11.46 24.12 39.92
N PRO A 27 -11.06 23.38 41.00
CA PRO A 27 -10.58 21.98 41.04
C PRO A 27 -10.95 21.09 42.28
N ALA A 28 -10.57 19.81 42.20
CA ALA A 28 -10.08 18.89 43.25
C ALA A 28 -10.98 18.37 44.40
N ALA A 29 -11.12 17.04 44.52
CA ALA A 29 -10.57 16.17 45.60
C ALA A 29 -11.34 14.80 45.72
N SER A 30 -10.59 13.69 45.76
CA SER A 30 -10.99 12.32 46.20
C SER A 30 -11.03 12.22 47.76
N PRO A 31 -11.26 11.07 48.46
CA PRO A 31 -11.70 9.69 48.13
C PRO A 31 -12.99 9.29 48.96
N THR A 32 -13.60 8.10 48.98
CA THR A 32 -13.20 6.84 49.68
C THR A 32 -14.34 5.77 49.59
N SER A 33 -13.95 4.52 49.33
CA SER A 33 -14.42 3.20 49.84
C SER A 33 -15.91 2.78 49.99
N SER A 34 -16.24 1.69 49.27
CA SER A 34 -16.76 0.37 49.76
C SER A 34 -18.16 0.21 50.36
N THR A 35 -19.04 -0.57 49.67
CA THR A 35 -19.64 -1.86 50.15
C THR A 35 -20.67 -2.42 49.13
N SER A 36 -20.60 -3.72 48.86
CA SER A 36 -21.60 -4.55 48.13
C SER A 36 -22.53 -5.27 49.13
N PRO A 37 -23.43 -6.18 48.71
CA PRO A 37 -24.63 -6.03 47.88
C PRO A 37 -25.91 -6.44 48.65
N THR A 38 -27.11 -6.18 48.11
CA THR A 38 -28.33 -6.87 48.58
C THR A 38 -29.24 -7.17 47.40
N ALA A 39 -29.62 -8.44 47.28
CA ALA A 39 -30.51 -8.98 46.27
C ALA A 39 -31.95 -9.00 46.75
N SER A 40 -32.91 -8.68 45.87
CA SER A 40 -34.16 -9.44 45.76
C SER A 40 -34.88 -9.20 44.43
N PRO A 41 -35.65 -10.19 43.95
CA PRO A 41 -36.08 -10.31 42.56
C PRO A 41 -37.49 -9.74 42.34
N SER A 42 -37.82 -9.34 41.11
CA SER A 42 -39.18 -9.39 40.57
C SER A 42 -39.13 -9.26 39.05
N GLY A 43 -39.70 -10.24 38.37
CA GLY A 43 -39.67 -10.41 36.93
C GLY A 43 -40.57 -9.41 36.17
N GLY A 44 -40.15 -9.12 34.95
CA GLY A 44 -40.92 -8.44 33.92
C GLY A 44 -40.26 -8.74 32.57
N THR A 45 -40.74 -9.77 31.88
CA THR A 45 -40.26 -10.16 30.55
C THR A 45 -40.73 -9.15 29.50
N SER A 46 -39.82 -8.29 29.05
CA SER A 46 -39.95 -7.53 27.80
C SER A 46 -39.43 -8.40 26.64
N PRO A 47 -40.10 -8.47 25.48
CA PRO A 47 -39.62 -9.27 24.36
C PRO A 47 -38.29 -8.68 23.85
N SER A 48 -37.22 -9.45 24.00
CA SER A 48 -35.90 -9.15 23.43
C SER A 48 -36.03 -9.16 21.90
N ALA A 49 -35.71 -8.03 21.28
CA ALA A 49 -35.60 -7.94 19.83
C ALA A 49 -34.63 -9.03 19.33
N ALA A 50 -35.10 -9.84 18.38
CA ALA A 50 -34.31 -10.89 17.77
C ALA A 50 -32.97 -10.32 17.25
N PRO A 51 -31.83 -11.02 17.43
CA PRO A 51 -30.57 -10.59 16.87
C PRO A 51 -30.73 -10.42 15.36
N LYS A 52 -30.44 -9.22 14.85
CA LYS A 52 -30.30 -8.99 13.42
C LYS A 52 -29.33 -10.04 12.88
N PRO A 53 -29.68 -10.80 11.82
CA PRO A 53 -28.75 -11.78 11.27
C PRO A 53 -27.46 -11.05 10.89
N SER A 54 -26.35 -11.45 11.50
CA SER A 54 -25.03 -11.07 11.01
C SER A 54 -24.96 -11.48 9.55
N PRO A 55 -24.50 -10.61 8.64
CA PRO A 55 -24.33 -11.00 7.26
C PRO A 55 -23.41 -12.22 7.25
N THR A 56 -23.88 -13.32 6.66
CA THR A 56 -23.04 -14.49 6.40
C THR A 56 -21.82 -13.99 5.62
N PRO A 57 -20.58 -14.27 6.09
CA PRO A 57 -19.40 -13.85 5.36
C PRO A 57 -19.50 -14.38 3.93
N PRO A 58 -19.30 -13.52 2.91
CA PRO A 58 -19.23 -14.02 1.54
C PRO A 58 -18.16 -15.12 1.48
N PRO A 59 -18.37 -16.17 0.69
CA PRO A 59 -17.40 -17.25 0.56
C PRO A 59 -16.04 -16.65 0.23
N VAL A 60 -15.00 -17.14 0.92
CA VAL A 60 -13.61 -16.72 0.74
C VAL A 60 -13.24 -17.00 -0.71
N GLY A 61 -13.35 -15.97 -1.52
CA GLY A 61 -13.43 -16.01 -2.96
C GLY A 61 -13.13 -14.62 -3.48
N GLN A 62 -12.56 -14.58 -4.68
CA GLN A 62 -12.08 -13.40 -5.41
C GLN A 62 -12.62 -12.07 -4.88
N TYR A 63 -11.73 -11.20 -4.40
CA TYR A 63 -12.06 -9.85 -3.99
C TYR A 63 -11.13 -8.86 -4.69
N ALA A 64 -11.58 -7.61 -4.79
CA ALA A 64 -10.71 -6.51 -5.17
C ALA A 64 -10.26 -5.75 -3.91
N VAL A 65 -9.12 -5.09 -4.01
CA VAL A 65 -8.63 -4.18 -2.96
C VAL A 65 -8.60 -2.77 -3.54
N LEU A 66 -9.33 -1.87 -2.89
CA LEU A 66 -9.32 -0.46 -3.19
C LEU A 66 -8.48 0.26 -2.14
N VAL A 67 -7.44 0.99 -2.61
CA VAL A 67 -6.63 1.86 -1.77
C VAL A 67 -6.90 3.29 -2.16
N THR A 68 -7.33 4.10 -1.20
CA THR A 68 -7.59 5.53 -1.41
C THR A 68 -6.63 6.35 -0.57
N GLN A 69 -5.76 7.11 -1.24
CA GLN A 69 -4.91 8.08 -0.54
C GLN A 69 -5.79 9.20 0.01
N GLY A 70 -5.75 9.39 1.33
CA GLY A 70 -6.41 10.53 1.98
C GLY A 70 -5.57 11.80 1.85
N ASN A 71 -6.20 12.95 2.05
CA ASN A 71 -5.55 14.27 2.02
C ASN A 71 -4.89 14.64 3.38
N GLY A 72 -4.46 13.65 4.17
CA GLY A 72 -4.01 13.87 5.54
C GLY A 72 -3.19 12.71 6.10
N ASP A 73 -3.29 12.47 7.40
CA ASP A 73 -2.43 11.51 8.11
C ASP A 73 -2.84 10.04 7.93
N THR A 74 -3.84 9.74 7.12
CA THR A 74 -4.37 8.37 6.92
C THR A 74 -4.70 8.08 5.46
N TYR A 75 -4.72 6.80 5.11
CA TYR A 75 -5.27 6.28 3.86
C TYR A 75 -6.31 5.21 4.15
N ALA A 76 -7.19 4.93 3.18
CA ALA A 76 -8.20 3.89 3.32
C ALA A 76 -7.79 2.64 2.53
N VAL A 77 -8.02 1.48 3.14
CA VAL A 77 -7.92 0.16 2.50
C VAL A 77 -9.30 -0.46 2.60
N SER A 78 -9.89 -0.83 1.46
CA SER A 78 -11.20 -1.48 1.40
C SER A 78 -11.10 -2.78 0.61
N ILE A 79 -11.70 -3.84 1.15
CA ILE A 79 -11.93 -5.08 0.42
C ILE A 79 -13.31 -4.97 -0.21
N VAL A 80 -13.37 -5.17 -1.53
CA VAL A 80 -14.59 -5.11 -2.33
C VAL A 80 -14.93 -6.53 -2.76
N GLY A 81 -16.14 -6.97 -2.42
CA GLY A 81 -16.67 -8.27 -2.83
C GLY A 81 -16.98 -8.34 -4.32
N THR A 82 -17.30 -9.55 -4.80
CA THR A 82 -17.69 -9.78 -6.20
C THR A 82 -18.99 -9.09 -6.61
N ASP A 83 -19.81 -8.67 -5.64
CA ASP A 83 -21.01 -7.86 -5.84
C ASP A 83 -20.72 -6.35 -5.96
N GLY A 84 -19.44 -5.96 -5.92
CA GLY A 84 -19.00 -4.57 -6.00
C GLY A 84 -19.18 -3.78 -4.71
N ARG A 85 -19.52 -4.42 -3.59
CA ARG A 85 -19.71 -3.75 -2.30
C ARG A 85 -18.48 -3.86 -1.41
N VAL A 86 -18.24 -2.84 -0.59
CA VAL A 86 -17.21 -2.91 0.46
C VAL A 86 -17.67 -3.91 1.52
N VAL A 87 -16.89 -4.97 1.72
CA VAL A 87 -17.16 -6.03 2.71
C VAL A 87 -16.32 -5.86 3.98
N ALA A 88 -15.18 -5.17 3.88
CA ALA A 88 -14.32 -4.82 5.00
C ALA A 88 -13.50 -3.57 4.67
N SER A 89 -13.13 -2.78 5.68
CA SER A 89 -12.29 -1.60 5.48
C SER A 89 -11.43 -1.27 6.71
N ALA A 90 -10.28 -0.64 6.48
CA ALA A 90 -9.39 -0.10 7.50
C ALA A 90 -8.89 1.31 7.12
N GLN A 91 -8.51 2.10 8.12
CA GLN A 91 -7.94 3.45 7.95
C GLN A 91 -6.59 3.59 8.70
N PRO A 92 -5.52 2.95 8.20
CA PRO A 92 -4.18 3.11 8.76
C PRO A 92 -3.62 4.53 8.61
N SER A 93 -2.64 4.85 9.45
CA SER A 93 -1.84 6.07 9.29
C SER A 93 -0.97 5.99 8.04
N ASN A 94 -0.88 7.11 7.32
CA ASN A 94 -0.05 7.25 6.13
C ASN A 94 1.42 7.11 6.50
N PRO A 95 2.16 6.22 5.85
CA PRO A 95 3.56 6.19 6.10
C PRO A 95 4.27 7.44 5.61
N THR A 96 5.35 7.78 6.32
CA THR A 96 6.13 8.99 6.06
C THR A 96 6.55 9.07 4.60
N GLN A 97 6.27 10.22 3.99
CA GLN A 97 6.85 10.57 2.69
C GLN A 97 8.36 10.75 2.84
N MET A 98 9.10 10.39 1.81
CA MET A 98 10.56 10.47 1.82
C MET A 98 11.03 11.41 0.71
N THR A 99 12.20 12.03 0.92
CA THR A 99 12.82 12.90 -0.07
C THR A 99 14.27 12.47 -0.33
N CYS A 100 14.75 12.75 -1.54
CA CYS A 100 16.18 12.73 -1.84
C CYS A 100 16.71 14.15 -1.79
N GLY A 101 17.12 14.61 -0.60
CA GLY A 101 17.51 16.00 -0.37
C GLY A 101 16.30 16.95 -0.40
N ASP A 102 16.54 18.19 -0.82
CA ASP A 102 15.58 19.28 -0.62
C ASP A 102 14.57 19.47 -1.78
N ALA A 103 14.74 18.77 -2.90
CA ALA A 103 13.97 19.08 -4.13
C ALA A 103 13.29 17.87 -4.79
N LEU A 104 13.67 16.64 -4.47
CA LEU A 104 13.13 15.44 -5.10
C LEU A 104 12.41 14.57 -4.09
N ASN A 105 11.23 14.08 -4.46
CA ASN A 105 10.44 13.18 -3.65
C ASN A 105 10.75 11.74 -4.03
N ALA A 106 10.73 10.83 -3.05
CA ALA A 106 10.90 9.41 -3.30
C ALA A 106 9.74 8.85 -4.13
N VAL A 107 10.06 7.95 -5.05
CA VAL A 107 9.05 7.20 -5.79
C VAL A 107 8.66 6.00 -4.93
N LEU A 108 7.45 6.02 -4.39
CA LEU A 108 6.95 4.99 -3.46
C LEU A 108 5.72 4.28 -4.03
N PRO A 109 5.58 2.96 -3.83
CA PRO A 109 4.38 2.24 -4.22
C PRO A 109 3.26 2.51 -3.20
N VAL A 110 2.06 2.05 -3.54
CA VAL A 110 1.00 1.93 -2.54
C VAL A 110 1.45 0.97 -1.42
N PRO A 111 1.20 1.29 -0.14
CA PRO A 111 1.77 0.58 1.00
C PRO A 111 1.00 -0.70 1.36
N VAL A 112 0.58 -1.48 0.36
CA VAL A 112 -0.25 -2.68 0.53
C VAL A 112 0.35 -3.90 -0.19
N SER A 113 0.01 -5.08 0.31
CA SER A 113 0.25 -6.36 -0.35
C SER A 113 -1.01 -7.22 -0.22
N THR A 114 -1.28 -8.06 -1.20
CA THR A 114 -2.49 -8.89 -1.25
C THR A 114 -2.12 -10.35 -1.39
N THR A 115 -2.83 -11.21 -0.67
CA THR A 115 -2.75 -12.66 -0.81
C THR A 115 -4.12 -13.20 -1.23
N SER A 116 -4.28 -14.53 -1.20
CA SER A 116 -5.58 -15.15 -1.51
C SER A 116 -6.59 -15.01 -0.36
N THR A 117 -6.13 -14.72 0.86
CA THR A 117 -6.97 -14.76 2.07
C THR A 117 -7.17 -13.40 2.71
N ARG A 118 -6.26 -12.44 2.50
CA ARG A 118 -6.29 -11.13 3.14
C ARG A 118 -5.50 -10.07 2.39
N VAL A 119 -5.69 -8.82 2.80
CA VAL A 119 -4.82 -7.69 2.45
C VAL A 119 -3.94 -7.35 3.64
N TYR A 120 -2.69 -7.02 3.37
CA TYR A 120 -1.74 -6.47 4.32
C TYR A 120 -1.46 -5.02 3.98
N PHE A 121 -1.31 -4.18 5.00
CA PHE A 121 -1.06 -2.76 4.83
C PHE A 121 -0.12 -2.22 5.91
N LEU A 122 0.66 -1.22 5.54
CA LEU A 122 1.71 -0.64 6.39
C LEU A 122 1.28 0.71 6.97
N ASP A 123 1.45 0.87 8.27
CA ASP A 123 1.20 2.13 8.96
C ASP A 123 2.45 3.02 9.05
N ALA A 124 2.30 4.22 9.60
CA ALA A 124 3.38 5.19 9.74
C ALA A 124 4.50 4.78 10.69
N GLN A 125 4.20 3.89 11.62
CA GLN A 125 5.16 3.42 12.60
C GLN A 125 5.95 2.21 12.07
N GLY A 126 5.60 1.64 10.92
CA GLY A 126 6.24 0.45 10.37
C GLY A 126 5.54 -0.85 10.75
N ASN A 127 4.33 -0.83 11.30
CA ASN A 127 3.57 -2.04 11.57
C ASN A 127 2.91 -2.54 10.27
N VAL A 128 3.01 -3.85 10.03
CA VAL A 128 2.28 -4.55 8.98
C VAL A 128 1.05 -5.19 9.61
N ILE A 129 -0.12 -4.76 9.17
CA ILE A 129 -1.42 -5.16 9.69
C ILE A 129 -2.16 -5.89 8.58
N PHE A 130 -2.95 -6.91 8.91
CA PHE A 130 -3.81 -7.58 7.94
C PHE A 130 -5.28 -7.24 8.16
N LEU A 131 -6.07 -7.28 7.08
CA LEU A 131 -7.52 -7.24 7.06
C LEU A 131 -8.03 -8.37 6.15
N THR A 132 -8.94 -9.17 6.65
CA THR A 132 -9.59 -10.25 5.90
C THR A 132 -10.94 -9.78 5.31
N PRO A 133 -11.49 -10.49 4.30
CA PRO A 133 -12.81 -10.18 3.75
C PRO A 133 -13.97 -10.26 4.75
N ASN A 134 -13.83 -11.01 5.85
CA ASN A 134 -14.82 -11.09 6.92
C ASN A 134 -14.64 -10.00 8.00
N GLY A 135 -13.69 -9.07 7.81
CA GLY A 135 -13.46 -7.94 8.71
C GLY A 135 -12.54 -8.25 9.90
N GLU A 136 -11.94 -9.44 9.97
CA GLU A 136 -10.92 -9.74 10.97
C GLU A 136 -9.65 -8.94 10.68
N THR A 137 -9.04 -8.43 11.73
CA THR A 137 -7.81 -7.64 11.66
C THR A 137 -6.81 -8.15 12.68
N GLY A 138 -5.53 -7.99 12.38
CA GLY A 138 -4.47 -8.33 13.31
C GLY A 138 -3.11 -7.78 12.92
N HIS A 139 -2.19 -7.75 13.87
CA HIS A 139 -0.80 -7.42 13.65
C HIS A 139 -0.08 -8.63 13.07
N ALA A 140 0.59 -8.48 11.93
CA ALA A 140 1.36 -9.55 11.30
C ALA A 140 2.83 -9.47 11.73
N THR A 141 3.46 -8.31 11.51
CA THR A 141 4.87 -8.08 11.85
C THR A 141 5.18 -6.58 11.89
N ARG A 142 6.44 -6.23 12.12
CA ARG A 142 6.96 -4.87 12.07
C ARG A 142 8.19 -4.83 11.16
N VAL A 143 8.21 -3.85 10.27
CA VAL A 143 9.33 -3.57 9.38
C VAL A 143 10.03 -2.28 9.81
N PRO A 144 11.32 -2.09 9.46
CA PRO A 144 12.05 -0.87 9.78
C PRO A 144 11.37 0.38 9.20
N ALA A 145 11.18 1.39 10.04
CA ALA A 145 10.69 2.71 9.65
C ALA A 145 11.36 3.76 10.53
N SER A 146 11.90 4.81 9.91
CA SER A 146 12.51 5.96 10.60
C SER A 146 12.45 7.20 9.72
N GLY A 147 12.94 8.35 10.19
CA GLY A 147 12.86 9.62 9.45
C GLY A 147 13.50 9.60 8.05
N ASN A 148 14.46 8.72 7.79
CA ASN A 148 15.08 8.53 6.46
C ASN A 148 15.02 7.08 5.95
N VAL A 149 14.36 6.17 6.69
CA VAL A 149 14.17 4.78 6.29
C VAL A 149 12.71 4.49 6.01
N ARG A 150 12.45 3.98 4.80
CA ARG A 150 11.13 3.51 4.37
C ARG A 150 11.21 2.05 3.96
N SER A 151 10.42 1.22 4.61
CA SER A 151 10.18 -0.14 4.14
C SER A 151 8.96 -0.19 3.21
N MET A 152 9.06 -1.06 2.22
CA MET A 152 7.98 -1.52 1.35
C MET A 152 8.01 -3.04 1.39
N PHE A 153 6.89 -3.71 1.16
CA PHE A 153 6.85 -5.15 1.36
C PHE A 153 5.87 -5.87 0.43
N THR A 154 6.07 -7.17 0.26
CA THR A 154 5.08 -8.08 -0.31
C THR A 154 5.04 -9.39 0.48
N VAL A 155 3.84 -9.91 0.71
CA VAL A 155 3.59 -11.15 1.45
C VAL A 155 3.37 -12.30 0.48
N SER A 156 3.93 -13.47 0.79
CA SER A 156 3.79 -14.65 -0.05
C SER A 156 2.33 -15.11 -0.14
N PRO A 157 1.90 -15.75 -1.24
CA PRO A 157 0.49 -16.12 -1.43
C PRO A 157 -0.09 -17.06 -0.38
N ASP A 158 0.78 -17.77 0.36
CA ASP A 158 0.45 -18.70 1.44
C ASP A 158 0.52 -18.07 2.84
N ASP A 159 0.68 -16.75 2.94
CA ASP A 159 0.72 -15.97 4.19
C ASP A 159 1.87 -16.38 5.14
N ARG A 160 2.99 -16.90 4.61
CA ARG A 160 4.12 -17.41 5.42
C ARG A 160 5.36 -16.54 5.42
N GLN A 161 5.64 -15.84 4.33
CA GLN A 161 6.87 -15.07 4.15
C GLN A 161 6.56 -13.62 3.79
N ILE A 162 7.44 -12.73 4.20
CA ILE A 162 7.45 -11.34 3.79
C ILE A 162 8.78 -11.02 3.12
N ALA A 163 8.71 -10.47 1.91
CA ALA A 163 9.86 -9.87 1.24
C ALA A 163 9.79 -8.36 1.45
N VAL A 164 10.85 -7.78 2.02
CA VAL A 164 10.90 -6.37 2.37
C VAL A 164 12.01 -5.68 1.59
N ILE A 165 11.65 -4.58 0.95
CA ILE A 165 12.60 -3.59 0.46
C ILE A 165 12.70 -2.47 1.48
N GLN A 166 13.84 -2.39 2.15
CA GLN A 166 14.19 -1.28 3.03
C GLN A 166 15.05 -0.27 2.27
N ASN A 167 14.55 0.95 2.14
CA ASN A 167 15.29 2.06 1.55
C ASN A 167 15.70 3.08 2.60
N THR A 168 16.99 3.38 2.64
CA THR A 168 17.52 4.56 3.33
C THR A 168 17.77 5.65 2.31
N TYR A 169 17.00 6.74 2.36
CA TYR A 169 17.08 7.83 1.39
C TYR A 169 18.13 8.87 1.78
N ASN A 170 18.77 9.44 0.76
CA ASN A 170 19.73 10.54 0.88
C ASN A 170 19.66 11.44 -0.38
N SER A 171 20.49 12.48 -0.45
CA SER A 171 20.46 13.44 -1.57
C SER A 171 20.81 12.86 -2.95
N SER A 172 21.41 11.67 -3.03
CA SER A 172 21.78 11.03 -4.30
C SER A 172 20.88 9.86 -4.70
N GLY A 173 19.89 9.49 -3.88
CA GLY A 173 18.99 8.38 -4.15
C GLY A 173 18.67 7.58 -2.89
N ALA A 174 18.79 6.26 -2.99
CA ALA A 174 18.54 5.35 -1.87
C ALA A 174 19.60 4.26 -1.76
N THR A 175 19.94 3.89 -0.54
CA THR A 175 20.52 2.57 -0.24
C THR A 175 19.36 1.60 -0.04
N THR A 176 19.24 0.64 -0.95
CA THR A 176 18.20 -0.38 -1.00
C THR A 176 18.73 -1.68 -0.41
N VAL A 177 18.01 -2.27 0.54
CA VAL A 177 18.25 -3.61 1.06
C VAL A 177 17.01 -4.45 0.80
N LEU A 178 17.18 -5.61 0.17
CA LEU A 178 16.15 -6.64 0.10
C LEU A 178 16.47 -7.71 1.13
N TYR A 179 15.48 -8.07 1.93
CA TYR A 179 15.51 -9.25 2.77
C TYR A 179 14.18 -10.00 2.69
N VAL A 180 14.22 -11.28 3.06
CA VAL A 180 13.04 -12.13 3.23
C VAL A 180 13.05 -12.68 4.64
N GLU A 181 11.88 -12.74 5.26
CA GLU A 181 11.72 -13.34 6.58
C GLU A 181 10.38 -14.06 6.73
N ASP A 182 10.24 -14.84 7.80
CA ASP A 182 8.94 -15.38 8.19
C ASP A 182 8.00 -14.24 8.56
N LEU A 183 6.79 -14.28 8.02
CA LEU A 183 5.77 -13.28 8.32
C LEU A 183 5.42 -13.28 9.82
N ASN A 184 5.33 -14.45 10.44
CA ASN A 184 4.98 -14.61 11.85
C ASN A 184 6.23 -15.04 12.63
N GLY A 185 6.89 -14.09 13.31
CA GLY A 185 7.94 -14.39 14.28
C GLY A 185 9.38 -14.13 13.84
N GLY A 186 9.63 -13.71 12.59
CA GLY A 186 10.92 -13.15 12.15
C GLY A 186 12.15 -14.07 12.31
N THR A 187 11.95 -15.36 12.53
CA THR A 187 13.02 -16.31 12.87
C THR A 187 13.98 -16.60 11.71
N HIS A 188 13.51 -16.51 10.46
CA HIS A 188 14.32 -16.74 9.27
C HIS A 188 14.59 -15.45 8.48
N HIS A 189 15.25 -14.47 9.08
CA HIS A 189 15.63 -13.22 8.39
C HIS A 189 16.89 -13.40 7.51
N VAL A 190 16.73 -13.31 6.19
CA VAL A 190 17.82 -13.45 5.22
C VAL A 190 17.93 -12.18 4.36
N LYS A 191 19.05 -11.48 4.50
CA LYS A 191 19.41 -10.36 3.63
C LYS A 191 19.95 -10.90 2.30
N LEU A 192 19.28 -10.55 1.20
CA LEU A 192 19.56 -11.13 -0.11
C LEU A 192 20.29 -10.18 -1.06
N TYR A 193 20.02 -8.88 -0.97
CA TYR A 193 20.54 -7.93 -1.93
C TYR A 193 20.76 -6.55 -1.31
N THR A 194 21.76 -5.83 -1.81
CA THR A 194 22.02 -4.43 -1.45
C THR A 194 22.54 -3.66 -2.65
N GLN A 195 22.02 -2.46 -2.83
CA GLN A 195 22.55 -1.49 -3.79
C GLN A 195 22.41 -0.07 -3.25
N THR A 196 23.19 0.84 -3.80
CA THR A 196 23.05 2.28 -3.56
C THR A 196 23.11 3.01 -4.89
N GLY A 197 22.20 3.98 -5.08
CA GLY A 197 22.23 4.86 -6.26
C GLY A 197 20.89 5.51 -6.54
N GLY A 198 20.76 6.04 -7.76
CA GLY A 198 19.56 6.73 -8.23
C GLY A 198 18.37 5.82 -8.57
N TYR A 199 18.49 4.50 -8.37
CA TYR A 199 17.43 3.51 -8.59
C TYR A 199 17.21 2.68 -7.33
N THR A 200 15.98 2.20 -7.18
CA THR A 200 15.57 1.29 -6.12
C THR A 200 14.62 0.22 -6.65
N LEU A 201 14.11 -0.62 -5.75
CA LEU A 201 13.20 -1.72 -6.04
C LEU A 201 11.86 -1.50 -5.34
N TRP A 202 10.77 -1.88 -5.99
CA TRP A 202 9.49 -2.10 -5.31
C TRP A 202 9.13 -3.59 -5.27
N PRO A 203 8.66 -4.09 -4.12
CA PRO A 203 8.14 -5.44 -4.03
C PRO A 203 6.75 -5.49 -4.68
N THR A 204 6.68 -5.97 -5.93
CA THR A 204 5.44 -5.95 -6.72
C THR A 204 4.53 -7.12 -6.37
N GLY A 205 5.09 -8.25 -5.95
CA GLY A 205 4.30 -9.45 -5.72
C GLY A 205 5.15 -10.72 -5.71
N TRP A 206 4.46 -11.85 -5.87
CA TRP A 206 5.06 -13.17 -5.99
C TRP A 206 4.52 -13.88 -7.22
N HIS A 207 5.37 -14.67 -7.87
CA HIS A 207 4.97 -15.53 -8.99
C HIS A 207 5.76 -16.84 -9.00
N GLY A 208 5.05 -17.98 -8.97
CA GLY A 208 5.68 -19.31 -9.01
C GLY A 208 6.73 -19.54 -7.91
N GLY A 209 6.50 -19.01 -6.70
CA GLY A 209 7.45 -19.07 -5.58
C GLY A 209 8.62 -18.08 -5.65
N ASN A 210 8.67 -17.24 -6.69
CA ASN A 210 9.67 -16.19 -6.85
C ASN A 210 9.10 -14.83 -6.42
N ILE A 211 9.98 -13.90 -6.05
CA ILE A 211 9.61 -12.52 -5.77
C ILE A 211 9.66 -11.74 -7.07
N VAL A 212 8.64 -10.91 -7.31
CA VAL A 212 8.61 -9.96 -8.43
C VAL A 212 8.99 -8.58 -7.91
N LEU A 213 10.08 -8.04 -8.44
CA LEU A 213 10.64 -6.75 -8.04
C LEU A 213 10.61 -5.78 -9.21
N ALA A 214 9.99 -4.62 -9.04
CA ALA A 214 10.03 -3.56 -10.02
C ALA A 214 11.27 -2.69 -9.81
N LYS A 215 12.03 -2.42 -10.87
CA LYS A 215 13.07 -1.39 -10.84
C LYS A 215 12.45 -0.03 -11.13
N VAL A 216 12.71 0.93 -10.26
CA VAL A 216 12.20 2.30 -10.38
C VAL A 216 13.30 3.32 -10.05
N PRO A 217 13.23 4.57 -10.53
CA PRO A 217 14.03 5.66 -9.98
C PRO A 217 13.80 5.77 -8.47
N ALA A 218 14.85 6.09 -7.71
CA ALA A 218 14.70 6.29 -6.27
C ALA A 218 13.87 7.54 -5.96
N CYS A 219 14.11 8.63 -6.70
CA CYS A 219 13.45 9.91 -6.51
C CYS A 219 13.25 10.65 -7.83
N THR A 220 12.17 11.42 -7.92
CA THR A 220 11.79 12.19 -9.12
C THR A 220 11.12 13.51 -8.73
N GLN A 221 10.95 14.41 -9.69
CA GLN A 221 10.12 15.60 -9.48
C GLN A 221 8.66 15.13 -9.35
N GLY A 222 7.99 15.51 -8.25
CA GLY A 222 6.63 15.07 -7.93
C GLY A 222 6.60 13.90 -6.96
N GLY A 223 7.38 12.83 -7.19
CA GLY A 223 7.44 11.62 -6.35
C GLY A 223 6.09 10.94 -6.14
N GLY A 224 5.91 9.80 -6.78
CA GLY A 224 4.70 9.00 -6.63
C GLY A 224 4.63 7.90 -7.67
N PRO A 225 3.71 6.94 -7.51
CA PRO A 225 3.71 5.75 -8.35
C PRO A 225 3.28 6.00 -9.81
N PHE A 226 2.76 7.20 -10.10
CA PHE A 226 2.11 7.50 -11.38
C PHE A 226 2.95 8.35 -12.34
N CYS A 227 4.02 9.01 -11.89
CA CYS A 227 4.85 9.82 -12.78
C CYS A 227 6.02 9.05 -13.39
N CYS A 228 6.53 8.03 -12.70
CA CYS A 228 7.73 7.27 -13.07
C CYS A 228 7.61 5.82 -12.57
N GLY A 229 6.64 5.08 -13.10
CA GLY A 229 6.36 3.70 -12.74
C GLY A 229 7.50 2.71 -13.05
N PRO A 230 7.28 1.41 -12.85
CA PRO A 230 8.28 0.37 -13.10
C PRO A 230 8.93 0.47 -14.48
N MET A 231 10.26 0.48 -14.55
CA MET A 231 10.99 0.46 -15.83
C MET A 231 11.11 -0.96 -16.38
N GLU A 232 11.25 -1.92 -15.48
CA GLU A 232 11.35 -3.35 -15.74
C GLU A 232 10.95 -4.11 -14.47
N LEU A 233 10.54 -5.36 -14.62
CA LEU A 233 10.30 -6.28 -13.52
C LEU A 233 11.36 -7.37 -13.52
N HIS A 234 11.84 -7.73 -12.34
CA HIS A 234 12.76 -8.84 -12.12
C HIS A 234 12.02 -9.95 -11.38
N VAL A 235 12.03 -11.15 -11.95
CA VAL A 235 11.57 -12.37 -11.27
C VAL A 235 12.80 -12.98 -10.61
N VAL A 236 12.84 -12.97 -9.28
CA VAL A 236 14.01 -13.40 -8.50
C VAL A 236 13.68 -14.55 -7.56
N ASP A 237 14.64 -15.46 -7.41
CA ASP A 237 14.55 -16.53 -6.43
C ASP A 237 14.45 -15.97 -5.00
N ALA A 238 13.47 -16.42 -4.23
CA ALA A 238 13.16 -15.87 -2.92
C ALA A 238 14.22 -16.21 -1.85
N ALA A 239 15.06 -17.22 -2.05
CA ALA A 239 16.09 -17.63 -1.11
C ALA A 239 17.46 -17.00 -1.40
N THR A 240 17.71 -16.59 -2.64
CA THR A 240 19.05 -16.17 -3.10
C THR A 240 19.07 -14.81 -3.80
N ALA A 241 17.90 -14.24 -4.13
CA ALA A 241 17.74 -13.11 -5.05
C ALA A 241 18.39 -13.32 -6.44
N ALA A 242 18.68 -14.57 -6.82
CA ALA A 242 19.14 -14.88 -8.17
C ALA A 242 18.05 -14.51 -9.18
N ARG A 243 18.39 -13.64 -10.14
CA ARG A 243 17.45 -13.19 -11.16
C ARG A 243 17.23 -14.30 -12.19
N ARG A 244 15.99 -14.75 -12.31
CA ARG A 244 15.58 -15.77 -13.29
C ARG A 244 15.17 -15.13 -14.60
N TYR A 245 14.38 -14.05 -14.52
CA TYR A 245 13.86 -13.35 -15.69
C TYR A 245 13.84 -11.84 -15.47
N THR A 246 13.93 -11.11 -16.58
CA THR A 246 13.68 -9.66 -16.66
C THR A 246 12.56 -9.45 -17.66
N LEU A 247 11.53 -8.69 -17.27
CA LEU A 247 10.42 -8.29 -18.13
C LEU A 247 10.52 -6.79 -18.36
N GLY A 248 10.42 -6.37 -19.62
CA GLY A 248 10.57 -4.97 -20.02
C GLY A 248 12.03 -4.52 -20.11
N GLY A 249 12.24 -3.20 -20.10
CA GLY A 249 13.55 -2.57 -20.22
C GLY A 249 13.49 -1.20 -20.90
N SER A 250 14.65 -0.65 -21.28
CA SER A 250 14.74 0.72 -21.83
C SER A 250 13.97 0.94 -23.14
N GLN A 251 13.72 -0.13 -23.90
CA GLN A 251 12.94 -0.10 -25.15
C GLN A 251 11.49 -0.56 -24.97
N CYS A 252 11.15 -1.09 -23.79
CA CYS A 252 9.82 -1.59 -23.45
C CYS A 252 9.55 -1.36 -21.96
N ILE A 253 9.12 -0.15 -21.59
CA ILE A 253 8.88 0.20 -20.18
C ILE A 253 7.55 -0.36 -19.71
N ILE A 254 7.42 -0.76 -18.44
CA ILE A 254 6.19 -1.38 -17.94
C ILE A 254 5.04 -0.36 -17.99
N ALA A 255 3.94 -0.76 -18.61
CA ALA A 255 2.81 0.08 -18.94
C ALA A 255 1.54 -0.40 -18.23
N GLY A 256 1.58 -0.56 -16.90
CA GLY A 256 0.42 -1.00 -16.12
C GLY A 256 0.76 -2.02 -15.03
N PRO A 257 -0.21 -2.38 -14.18
CA PRO A 257 -0.04 -3.38 -13.15
C PRO A 257 0.13 -4.79 -13.76
N PRO A 258 0.96 -5.66 -13.17
CA PRO A 258 1.06 -7.05 -13.60
C PRO A 258 -0.19 -7.85 -13.26
N THR A 259 -0.45 -8.90 -14.03
CA THR A 259 -1.52 -9.89 -13.76
C THR A 259 -0.99 -11.31 -13.78
N THR A 260 -1.85 -12.29 -13.52
CA THR A 260 -1.49 -13.71 -13.57
C THR A 260 -0.92 -14.13 -14.93
N ALA A 261 -1.36 -13.50 -16.03
CA ALA A 261 -0.86 -13.79 -17.37
C ALA A 261 0.51 -13.18 -17.68
N GLY A 262 0.90 -12.11 -16.97
CA GLY A 262 2.16 -11.42 -17.21
C GLY A 262 2.04 -9.91 -17.04
N VAL A 263 2.68 -9.17 -17.93
CA VAL A 263 2.70 -7.70 -17.87
C VAL A 263 2.65 -7.11 -19.28
N VAL A 264 2.16 -5.89 -19.40
CA VAL A 264 2.32 -5.08 -20.61
C VAL A 264 3.52 -4.15 -20.45
N CYS A 265 4.32 -4.04 -21.49
CA CYS A 265 5.26 -2.94 -21.64
C CYS A 265 5.03 -2.18 -22.95
N GLU A 266 5.33 -0.88 -22.96
CA GLU A 266 5.15 0.00 -24.10
C GLU A 266 6.50 0.42 -24.70
N ASN A 267 6.52 0.57 -26.02
CA ASN A 267 7.73 0.96 -26.71
C ASN A 267 8.07 2.44 -26.46
N THR A 268 9.32 2.73 -26.16
CA THR A 268 9.75 4.10 -25.80
C THR A 268 10.11 4.99 -27.00
N SER A 269 10.17 4.43 -28.21
CA SER A 269 10.55 5.19 -29.40
C SER A 269 9.46 6.13 -29.89
N ASN A 270 8.19 5.74 -29.77
CA ASN A 270 7.05 6.57 -30.18
C ASN A 270 5.74 6.27 -29.43
N TYR A 271 5.76 5.39 -28.41
CA TYR A 271 4.59 5.02 -27.61
C TYR A 271 3.36 4.63 -28.47
N SER A 272 3.58 3.74 -29.43
CA SER A 272 2.54 3.29 -30.38
C SER A 272 2.26 1.79 -30.31
N GLN A 273 3.05 1.04 -29.55
CA GLN A 273 2.90 -0.40 -29.40
C GLN A 273 3.00 -0.83 -27.93
N GLY A 274 1.97 -1.54 -27.48
CA GLY A 274 2.00 -2.37 -26.27
C GLY A 274 2.47 -3.78 -26.61
N THR A 275 3.29 -4.36 -25.75
CA THR A 275 3.82 -5.71 -25.84
C THR A 275 3.47 -6.48 -24.58
N VAL A 276 2.79 -7.60 -24.74
CA VAL A 276 2.48 -8.50 -23.62
C VAL A 276 3.64 -9.46 -23.43
N LEU A 277 4.23 -9.43 -22.24
CA LEU A 277 5.30 -10.33 -21.81
C LEU A 277 4.74 -11.31 -20.79
N ASN A 278 5.05 -12.60 -20.95
CA ASN A 278 4.79 -13.57 -19.90
C ASN A 278 5.84 -13.50 -18.78
N TRP A 279 5.67 -14.32 -17.75
CA TRP A 279 6.59 -14.36 -16.59
C TRP A 279 8.00 -14.90 -16.86
N THR A 280 8.28 -15.38 -18.08
CA THR A 280 9.64 -15.72 -18.53
C THR A 280 10.28 -14.59 -19.35
N GLY A 281 9.60 -13.45 -19.54
CA GLY A 281 10.03 -12.35 -20.40
C GLY A 281 9.81 -12.60 -21.89
N ALA A 282 9.16 -13.71 -22.27
CA ALA A 282 8.86 -13.99 -23.66
C ALA A 282 7.67 -13.15 -24.12
N THR A 283 7.77 -12.63 -25.34
CA THR A 283 6.67 -11.91 -25.99
C THR A 283 5.55 -12.88 -26.35
N VAL A 284 4.34 -12.56 -25.88
CA VAL A 284 3.11 -13.30 -26.17
C VAL A 284 2.38 -12.67 -27.35
N ARG A 285 2.20 -11.34 -27.33
CA ARG A 285 1.56 -10.58 -28.43
C ARG A 285 1.92 -9.11 -28.39
N HIS A 286 1.57 -8.42 -29.47
CA HIS A 286 1.60 -6.95 -29.57
C HIS A 286 0.21 -6.41 -29.86
N PHE A 287 -0.02 -5.15 -29.49
CA PHE A 287 -1.19 -4.38 -29.88
C PHE A 287 -0.84 -2.91 -30.02
N THR A 288 -1.67 -2.17 -30.75
CA THR A 288 -1.46 -0.73 -30.96
C THR A 288 -1.98 0.06 -29.77
N ILE A 289 -1.21 1.05 -29.34
CA ILE A 289 -1.62 2.07 -28.35
C ILE A 289 -1.47 3.46 -28.98
N GLN A 290 -2.04 4.48 -28.34
CA GLN A 290 -2.02 5.86 -28.83
C GLN A 290 -1.39 6.76 -27.77
N GLY A 291 -0.06 6.87 -27.80
CA GLY A 291 0.71 7.60 -26.80
C GLY A 291 0.95 6.78 -25.52
N PRO A 292 1.66 7.37 -24.54
CA PRO A 292 1.92 6.73 -23.26
C PRO A 292 0.59 6.57 -22.51
N VAL A 293 0.20 5.32 -22.25
CA VAL A 293 -1.09 5.00 -21.61
C VAL A 293 -0.92 3.83 -20.64
N SER A 294 -1.73 3.80 -19.58
CA SER A 294 -1.86 2.56 -18.81
C SER A 294 -2.50 1.50 -19.70
N ALA A 295 -1.83 0.36 -19.81
CA ALA A 295 -2.25 -0.76 -20.63
C ALA A 295 -2.56 -1.94 -19.72
N GLU A 296 -3.85 -2.16 -19.50
CA GLU A 296 -4.33 -3.22 -18.62
C GLU A 296 -4.30 -4.57 -19.34
N LEU A 297 -3.79 -5.59 -18.65
CA LEU A 297 -3.84 -6.97 -19.11
C LEU A 297 -4.90 -7.71 -18.32
N SER A 298 -5.81 -8.42 -18.97
CA SER A 298 -6.73 -9.31 -18.27
C SER A 298 -5.94 -10.44 -17.55
N PRO A 299 -6.46 -11.00 -16.44
CA PRO A 299 -5.79 -12.10 -15.74
C PRO A 299 -5.59 -13.37 -16.59
N ASP A 300 -6.44 -13.61 -17.58
CA ASP A 300 -6.32 -14.72 -18.53
C ASP A 300 -5.42 -14.40 -19.73
N GLY A 301 -5.00 -13.15 -19.86
CA GLY A 301 -4.10 -12.70 -20.89
C GLY A 301 -4.78 -12.43 -22.23
N THR A 302 -6.10 -12.23 -22.29
CA THR A 302 -6.82 -11.73 -23.48
C THR A 302 -6.77 -10.21 -23.62
#